data_AF-A0A2S6CP06-F1
#
_entry.id   AF-A0A2S6CP06-F1
#
_cell.length_a   1.000
_cell.length_b   1.000
_cell.length_c   1.000
_cell.angle_alpha   90.00
_cell.angle_beta   90.00
_cell.angle_gamma   90.00
#
_symmetry.space_group_name_H-M   'P 1'
#
loop_
_entity.id
_entity.type
_entity.pdbx_description
1 polymer ?
#
loop_
_entity_poly.entity_id
_entity_poly.type
_entity_poly.pdbx_seq_one_letter_code
_entity_poly.pdbx_strand_id
1 'polypeptide(L)'
;MKRLEEIEKREHEKNKRHEQLLTTIETTASNFNQATETNEKRFMSAARHYVQRIDTDNLKQDFEQAIQKELNDLKTETQNVVKEVKNNQAELQQANREYKKTIDERMKTNETAVKQYDIAFKRLTKGITAMFFIVALVMVAFLVLSPLGDLLGIHHFYEWINYVLKTGHSIWRYLILIFYLVPYILFGMLIYIILRAYKSI
;
A
#
# COMPACT_ATOMS: atom_id res chain seq x y z
N MET A 1 -2.21 123.26 -16.68
CA MET A 1 -2.86 122.34 -17.64
C MET A 1 -2.25 120.94 -17.61
N LYS A 2 -0.93 120.74 -17.72
CA LYS A 2 -0.29 119.40 -17.72
C LYS A 2 -0.73 118.40 -16.63
N ARG A 3 -0.98 118.84 -15.38
CA ARG A 3 -1.41 117.94 -14.29
C ARG A 3 -2.85 117.43 -14.41
N LEU A 4 -3.73 118.17 -15.10
CA LEU A 4 -5.13 117.79 -15.30
C LEU A 4 -5.25 116.73 -16.40
N GLU A 5 -4.55 116.89 -17.51
CA GLU A 5 -4.46 115.87 -18.57
C GLU A 5 -3.88 114.54 -18.05
N GLU A 6 -2.89 114.59 -17.15
CA GLU A 6 -2.30 113.40 -16.54
C GLU A 6 -3.27 112.69 -15.58
N ILE A 7 -4.19 113.40 -14.94
CA ILE A 7 -5.22 112.82 -14.08
C ILE A 7 -6.29 112.16 -14.96
N GLU A 8 -6.76 112.85 -16.00
CA GLU A 8 -7.75 112.35 -16.95
C GLU A 8 -7.25 111.09 -17.68
N LYS A 9 -5.98 111.07 -18.09
CA LYS A 9 -5.35 109.88 -18.69
C LYS A 9 -5.27 108.70 -17.70
N ARG A 10 -4.92 108.97 -16.43
CA ARG A 10 -4.90 107.93 -15.38
C ARG A 10 -6.29 107.41 -15.05
N GLU A 11 -7.31 108.27 -15.07
CA GLU A 11 -8.69 107.88 -14.85
C GLU A 11 -9.21 107.02 -16.01
N HIS A 12 -8.92 107.39 -17.26
CA HIS A 12 -9.27 106.60 -18.42
C HIS A 12 -8.56 105.23 -18.42
N GLU A 13 -7.28 105.15 -18.04
CA GLU A 13 -6.58 103.87 -17.87
C GLU A 13 -7.13 103.04 -16.70
N LYS A 14 -7.59 103.69 -15.63
CA LYS A 14 -8.24 103.01 -14.51
C LYS A 14 -9.58 102.41 -14.94
N ASN A 15 -10.40 103.16 -15.68
CA ASN A 15 -11.68 102.66 -16.19
C ASN A 15 -11.48 101.52 -17.21
N LYS A 16 -10.51 101.65 -18.12
CA LYS A 16 -10.18 100.57 -19.06
C LYS A 16 -9.75 99.29 -18.34
N ARG A 17 -8.92 99.40 -17.30
CA ARG A 17 -8.54 98.26 -16.45
C ARG A 17 -9.73 97.69 -15.69
N HIS A 18 -10.64 98.54 -15.22
CA HIS A 18 -11.83 98.10 -14.51
C HIS A 18 -12.78 97.31 -15.42
N GLU A 19 -13.05 97.79 -16.63
CA GLU A 19 -13.86 97.07 -17.62
C GLU A 19 -13.24 95.74 -18.03
N GLN A 20 -11.91 95.69 -18.20
CA GLN A 20 -11.19 94.45 -18.47
C GLN A 20 -11.29 93.45 -17.32
N LEU A 21 -11.23 93.92 -16.07
CA LEU A 21 -11.43 93.06 -14.90
C LEU A 21 -12.86 92.54 -14.82
N LEU A 22 -13.85 93.40 -15.08
CA LEU A 22 -15.26 93.04 -15.03
C LEU A 22 -15.59 91.96 -16.07
N THR A 23 -15.16 92.16 -17.32
CA THR A 23 -15.32 91.19 -18.41
C THR A 23 -14.59 89.87 -18.13
N THR A 24 -13.41 89.92 -17.51
CA THR A 24 -12.66 88.71 -17.11
C THR A 24 -13.40 87.93 -16.02
N ILE A 25 -13.96 88.63 -15.02
CA ILE A 25 -14.75 88.02 -13.95
C ILE A 25 -16.02 87.37 -14.51
N GLU A 26 -16.76 88.07 -15.37
CA GLU A 26 -17.97 87.56 -16.02
C GLU A 26 -17.66 86.32 -16.86
N THR A 27 -16.59 86.36 -17.66
CA THR A 27 -16.15 85.22 -18.47
C THR A 27 -15.75 84.03 -17.60
N THR A 28 -15.02 84.27 -16.51
CA THR A 28 -14.59 83.21 -15.59
C THR A 28 -15.77 82.58 -14.85
N ALA A 29 -16.71 83.39 -14.38
CA ALA A 29 -17.93 82.91 -13.73
C ALA A 29 -18.79 82.08 -14.69
N SER A 30 -18.95 82.54 -15.93
CA SER A 30 -19.67 81.82 -16.98
C SER A 30 -19.02 80.47 -17.30
N ASN A 31 -17.70 80.45 -17.51
CA ASN A 31 -16.95 79.22 -17.76
C ASN A 31 -17.02 78.23 -16.59
N PHE A 32 -16.95 78.73 -15.35
CA PHE A 32 -17.11 77.91 -14.15
C PHE A 32 -18.52 77.30 -14.06
N ASN A 33 -19.56 78.08 -14.33
CA ASN A 33 -20.94 77.59 -14.32
C ASN A 33 -21.15 76.52 -15.41
N GLN A 34 -20.67 76.76 -16.62
CA GLN A 34 -20.75 75.78 -17.72
C GLN A 34 -19.99 74.49 -17.41
N ALA A 35 -18.79 74.58 -16.81
CA ALA A 35 -18.03 73.42 -16.39
C ALA A 35 -18.76 72.63 -15.29
N THR A 36 -19.40 73.34 -14.35
CA THR A 36 -20.20 72.74 -13.27
C THR A 36 -21.40 71.98 -13.83
N GLU A 37 -22.19 72.60 -14.71
CA GLU A 37 -23.33 71.95 -15.38
C GLU A 37 -22.92 70.73 -16.21
N THR A 38 -21.76 70.82 -16.88
CA THR A 38 -21.22 69.71 -17.67
C THR A 38 -20.85 68.53 -16.77
N ASN A 39 -20.21 68.79 -15.63
CA ASN A 39 -19.87 67.75 -14.67
C ASN A 39 -21.11 67.14 -14.01
N GLU A 40 -22.12 67.96 -13.69
CA GLU A 40 -23.39 67.46 -13.16
C GLU A 40 -24.07 66.50 -14.13
N LYS A 41 -24.15 66.86 -15.42
CA LYS A 41 -24.71 65.98 -16.46
C LYS A 41 -23.95 64.66 -16.59
N ARG A 42 -22.62 64.71 -16.55
CA ARG A 42 -21.77 63.50 -16.60
C ARG A 42 -21.98 62.61 -15.39
N PHE A 43 -22.05 63.19 -14.19
CA PHE A 43 -22.30 62.47 -12.96
C PHE A 43 -23.68 61.81 -12.97
N MET A 44 -24.73 62.56 -13.35
CA MET A 44 -26.09 62.04 -13.45
C MET A 44 -26.22 60.93 -14.50
N SER A 45 -25.50 61.04 -15.62
CA SER A 45 -25.47 59.99 -16.65
C SER A 45 -24.78 58.73 -16.17
N ALA A 46 -23.65 58.85 -15.47
CA ALA A 46 -22.94 57.71 -14.91
C ALA A 46 -23.79 57.00 -13.83
N ALA A 47 -24.39 57.77 -12.92
CA ALA A 47 -25.28 57.24 -11.89
C ALA A 47 -26.48 56.50 -12.49
N ARG A 48 -27.14 57.08 -13.51
CA ARG A 48 -28.25 56.41 -14.22
C ARG A 48 -27.82 55.11 -14.88
N HIS A 49 -26.64 55.07 -15.50
CA HIS A 49 -26.11 53.86 -16.11
C HIS A 49 -25.84 52.75 -15.08
N TYR A 50 -25.32 53.08 -13.88
CA TYR A 50 -25.16 52.11 -12.79
C TYR A 50 -26.48 51.59 -12.24
N VAL A 51 -27.45 52.48 -12.02
CA VAL A 51 -28.80 52.10 -11.55
C VAL A 51 -29.50 51.22 -12.60
N GLN A 52 -29.38 51.56 -13.89
CA GLN A 52 -29.90 50.73 -14.96
C GLN A 52 -29.28 49.34 -14.95
N ARG A 53 -27.95 49.19 -14.84
CA ARG A 53 -27.33 47.86 -14.77
C ARG A 53 -27.80 47.03 -13.59
N ILE A 54 -28.04 47.64 -12.43
CA ILE A 54 -28.58 46.92 -11.26
C ILE A 54 -30.02 46.43 -11.52
N ASP A 55 -30.81 47.22 -12.25
CA ASP A 55 -32.22 46.93 -12.55
C ASP A 55 -32.40 46.03 -13.80
N THR A 56 -31.46 46.08 -14.76
CA THR A 56 -31.50 45.34 -16.03
C THR A 56 -30.63 44.10 -16.06
N ASP A 57 -29.50 44.07 -15.34
CA ASP A 57 -28.68 42.86 -15.29
C ASP A 57 -29.36 41.89 -14.33
N ASN A 58 -29.82 40.77 -14.88
CA ASN A 58 -30.48 39.66 -14.20
C ASN A 58 -29.53 38.90 -13.27
N LEU A 59 -28.62 39.60 -12.58
CA LEU A 59 -27.51 39.06 -11.80
C LEU A 59 -27.98 38.02 -10.77
N LYS A 60 -29.14 38.25 -10.16
CA LYS A 60 -29.76 37.29 -9.25
C LYS A 60 -30.16 36.01 -9.97
N GLN A 61 -30.81 36.13 -11.12
CA GLN A 61 -31.24 35.00 -11.93
C GLN A 61 -30.04 34.25 -12.52
N ASP A 62 -29.02 34.94 -13.00
CA ASP A 62 -27.79 34.34 -13.54
C ASP A 62 -27.00 33.61 -12.43
N PHE A 63 -26.95 34.19 -11.24
CA PHE A 63 -26.36 33.53 -10.08
C PHE A 63 -27.17 32.30 -9.67
N GLU A 64 -28.50 32.39 -9.61
CA GLU A 64 -29.38 31.25 -9.34
C GLU A 64 -29.20 30.15 -10.39
N GLN A 65 -29.10 30.49 -11.67
CA GLN A 65 -28.86 29.55 -12.76
C GLN A 65 -27.47 28.90 -12.66
N ALA A 66 -26.43 29.68 -12.36
CA ALA A 66 -25.07 29.17 -12.18
C ALA A 66 -25.00 28.19 -10.99
N ILE A 67 -25.61 28.54 -9.86
CA ILE A 67 -25.66 27.67 -8.68
C ILE A 67 -26.47 26.40 -8.97
N GLN A 68 -27.61 26.50 -9.65
CA GLN A 68 -28.40 25.33 -10.04
C GLN A 68 -27.63 24.43 -11.00
N LYS A 69 -26.91 25.01 -11.97
CA LYS A 69 -26.07 24.25 -12.89
C LYS A 69 -24.96 23.52 -12.15
N GLU A 70 -24.20 24.22 -11.30
CA GLU A 70 -23.11 23.63 -10.52
C GLU A 70 -23.63 22.49 -9.61
N LEU A 71 -24.78 22.69 -8.95
CA LEU A 71 -25.42 21.66 -8.13
C LEU A 71 -25.86 20.44 -8.95
N ASN A 72 -26.38 20.64 -10.16
CA ASN A 72 -26.79 19.56 -11.04
C ASN A 72 -25.57 18.78 -11.58
N ASP A 73 -24.50 19.48 -11.91
CA ASP A 73 -23.24 18.88 -12.38
C ASP A 73 -22.62 18.05 -11.24
N LEU A 74 -22.50 18.62 -10.03
CA LEU A 74 -22.04 17.91 -8.83
C LEU A 74 -22.90 16.69 -8.50
N LYS A 75 -24.23 16.80 -8.61
CA LYS A 75 -25.14 15.68 -8.40
C LYS A 75 -24.89 14.55 -9.39
N THR A 76 -24.66 14.89 -10.66
CA THR A 76 -24.39 13.92 -11.72
C THR A 76 -23.05 13.23 -11.50
N GLU A 77 -22.00 13.99 -11.21
CA GLU A 77 -20.67 13.46 -10.91
C GLU A 77 -20.70 12.53 -9.68
N THR A 78 -21.36 12.96 -8.60
CA THR A 78 -21.54 12.15 -7.39
C THR A 78 -22.29 10.84 -7.70
N GLN A 79 -23.34 10.89 -8.52
CA GLN A 79 -24.07 9.67 -8.92
C GLN A 79 -23.21 8.71 -9.73
N ASN A 80 -22.33 9.21 -10.60
CA ASN A 80 -21.40 8.39 -11.37
C ASN A 80 -20.37 7.71 -10.48
N VAL A 81 -19.76 8.46 -9.55
CA VAL A 81 -18.81 7.90 -8.56
C VAL A 81 -19.49 6.83 -7.71
N VAL A 82 -20.72 7.06 -7.24
CA VAL A 82 -21.47 6.06 -6.46
C VAL A 82 -21.74 4.79 -7.27
N LYS A 83 -22.05 4.90 -8.57
CA LYS A 83 -22.21 3.73 -9.45
C LYS A 83 -20.90 2.98 -9.63
N GLU A 84 -19.80 3.68 -9.88
CA GLU A 84 -18.48 3.07 -10.06
C GLU A 84 -18.04 2.33 -8.78
N VAL A 85 -18.19 2.94 -7.61
CA VAL A 85 -17.89 2.30 -6.33
C VAL A 85 -18.73 1.04 -6.11
N LYS A 86 -20.03 1.07 -6.43
CA LYS A 86 -20.90 -0.12 -6.35
C LYS A 86 -20.46 -1.24 -7.30
N ASN A 87 -20.11 -0.90 -8.53
CA ASN A 87 -19.63 -1.87 -9.52
C ASN A 87 -18.31 -2.49 -9.05
N ASN A 88 -17.34 -1.67 -8.66
CA ASN A 88 -16.06 -2.12 -8.12
C ASN A 88 -16.25 -3.02 -6.89
N GLN A 89 -17.20 -2.69 -6.01
CA GLN A 89 -17.52 -3.53 -4.85
C GLN A 89 -18.11 -4.89 -5.26
N ALA A 90 -18.97 -4.94 -6.28
CA ALA A 90 -19.52 -6.19 -6.81
C ALA A 90 -18.43 -7.08 -7.46
N GLU A 91 -17.54 -6.47 -8.24
CA GLU A 91 -16.39 -7.15 -8.85
C GLU A 91 -15.42 -7.69 -7.79
N LEU A 92 -15.08 -6.88 -6.78
CA LEU A 92 -14.23 -7.32 -5.66
C LEU A 92 -14.86 -8.47 -4.88
N GLN A 93 -16.17 -8.45 -4.65
CA GLN A 93 -16.87 -9.56 -4.02
C GLN A 93 -16.83 -10.83 -4.88
N GLN A 94 -16.96 -10.71 -6.20
CA GLN A 94 -16.85 -11.84 -7.10
C GLN A 94 -15.43 -12.42 -7.11
N ALA A 95 -14.42 -11.58 -7.29
CA ALA A 95 -13.01 -11.99 -7.26
C ALA A 95 -12.65 -12.68 -5.93
N ASN A 96 -13.11 -12.15 -4.79
CA ASN A 96 -12.90 -12.79 -3.49
C ASN A 96 -13.58 -14.16 -3.38
N ARG A 97 -14.79 -14.34 -3.93
CA ARG A 97 -15.46 -15.65 -3.97
C ARG A 97 -14.67 -16.66 -4.81
N GLU A 98 -14.16 -16.22 -5.96
CA GLU A 98 -13.33 -17.06 -6.84
C GLU A 98 -12.00 -17.43 -6.16
N TYR A 99 -11.31 -16.47 -5.54
CA TYR A 99 -10.08 -16.74 -4.79
C TYR A 99 -10.32 -17.73 -3.66
N LYS A 100 -11.40 -17.56 -2.88
CA LYS A 100 -11.77 -18.50 -1.81
C LYS A 100 -11.96 -19.92 -2.37
N LYS A 101 -12.65 -20.05 -3.51
CA LYS A 101 -12.85 -21.35 -4.16
C LYS A 101 -11.53 -22.00 -4.59
N THR A 102 -10.64 -21.25 -5.23
CA THR A 102 -9.32 -21.77 -5.65
C THR A 102 -8.45 -22.17 -4.45
N ILE A 103 -8.48 -21.41 -3.36
CA ILE A 103 -7.77 -21.74 -2.13
C ILE A 103 -8.32 -23.04 -1.53
N ASP A 104 -9.64 -23.18 -1.42
CA ASP A 104 -10.27 -24.39 -0.90
C ASP A 104 -9.95 -25.62 -1.75
N GLU A 105 -9.98 -25.49 -3.08
CA GLU A 105 -9.59 -26.56 -4.02
C GLU A 105 -8.12 -26.96 -3.84
N ARG A 106 -7.21 -25.99 -3.77
CA ARG A 106 -5.78 -26.26 -3.53
C ARG A 106 -5.54 -26.87 -2.16
N MET A 107 -6.25 -26.44 -1.13
CA MET A 107 -6.15 -26.99 0.22
C MET A 107 -6.60 -28.45 0.26
N LYS A 108 -7.71 -28.79 -0.41
CA LYS A 108 -8.20 -30.16 -0.53
C LYS A 108 -7.22 -31.06 -1.31
N THR A 109 -6.64 -30.57 -2.40
CA THR A 109 -5.61 -31.30 -3.15
C THR A 109 -4.36 -31.52 -2.29
N ASN A 110 -3.91 -30.48 -1.58
CA ASN A 110 -2.76 -30.59 -0.68
C ASN A 110 -3.03 -31.57 0.48
N GLU A 111 -4.22 -31.55 1.09
CA GLU A 111 -4.59 -32.50 2.14
C GLU A 111 -4.53 -33.94 1.62
N THR A 112 -4.97 -34.17 0.39
CA THR A 112 -4.89 -35.49 -0.26
C THR A 112 -3.45 -35.91 -0.48
N ALA A 113 -2.59 -35.02 -0.97
CA ALA A 113 -1.16 -35.29 -1.15
C ALA A 113 -0.47 -35.58 0.18
N VAL A 114 -0.75 -34.81 1.24
CA VAL A 114 -0.22 -35.05 2.59
C VAL A 114 -0.61 -36.42 3.11
N LYS A 115 -1.88 -36.84 2.93
CA LYS A 115 -2.33 -38.20 3.31
C LYS A 115 -1.59 -39.29 2.52
N GLN A 116 -1.33 -39.08 1.23
CA GLN A 116 -0.55 -40.03 0.43
C GLN A 116 0.90 -40.14 0.93
N TYR A 117 1.53 -39.02 1.28
CA TYR A 117 2.86 -39.03 1.90
C TYR A 117 2.86 -39.79 3.23
N ASP A 118 1.89 -39.54 4.10
CA ASP A 118 1.79 -40.25 5.39
C ASP A 118 1.66 -41.76 5.21
N ILE A 119 0.85 -42.21 4.24
CA ILE A 119 0.73 -43.63 3.89
C ILE A 119 2.07 -44.20 3.37
N ALA A 120 2.74 -43.48 2.48
CA ALA A 120 4.02 -43.89 1.91
C ALA A 120 5.10 -43.98 3.00
N PHE A 121 5.20 -42.96 3.86
CA PHE A 121 6.11 -42.94 5.00
C PHE A 121 5.81 -44.08 5.96
N LYS A 122 4.54 -44.32 6.32
CA LYS A 122 4.17 -45.43 7.22
C LYS A 122 4.56 -46.79 6.63
N ARG A 123 4.43 -46.97 5.31
CA ARG A 123 4.85 -48.20 4.62
C ARG A 123 6.37 -48.36 4.61
N LEU A 124 7.09 -47.28 4.30
CA LEU A 124 8.54 -47.23 4.29
C LEU A 124 9.12 -47.48 5.69
N THR A 125 8.60 -46.82 6.72
CA THR A 125 9.00 -47.01 8.12
C THR A 125 8.78 -48.46 8.57
N LYS A 126 7.64 -49.07 8.22
CA LYS A 126 7.40 -50.50 8.49
C LYS A 126 8.42 -51.40 7.78
N GLY A 127 8.71 -51.13 6.50
CA GLY A 127 9.70 -51.89 5.73
C GLY A 127 11.10 -51.79 6.31
N ILE A 128 11.55 -50.58 6.64
CA ILE A 128 12.84 -50.33 7.29
C ILE A 128 12.90 -51.02 8.67
N THR A 129 11.85 -50.90 9.47
CA THR A 129 11.80 -51.54 10.80
C THR A 129 11.90 -53.06 10.69
N ALA A 130 11.20 -53.68 9.72
CA ALA A 130 11.29 -55.12 9.47
C ALA A 130 12.69 -55.54 9.03
N MET A 131 13.34 -54.76 8.17
CA MET A 131 14.72 -55.01 7.74
C MET A 131 15.71 -54.98 8.91
N PHE A 132 15.59 -53.98 9.79
CA PHE A 132 16.39 -53.92 11.02
C PHE A 132 16.15 -55.15 11.91
N PHE A 133 14.91 -55.63 12.02
CA PHE A 133 14.57 -56.81 12.82
C PHE A 133 15.17 -58.10 12.25
N ILE A 134 15.15 -58.27 10.92
CA ILE A 134 15.78 -59.40 10.23
C ILE A 134 17.29 -59.36 10.45
N VAL A 135 17.95 -58.22 10.25
CA VAL A 135 19.40 -58.08 10.47
C VAL A 135 19.76 -58.41 11.92
N ALA A 136 18.96 -57.96 12.90
CA ALA A 136 19.18 -58.30 14.30
C ALA A 136 19.04 -59.81 14.58
N LEU A 137 17.99 -60.46 14.06
CA LEU A 137 17.80 -61.91 14.20
C LEU A 137 18.93 -62.71 13.56
N VAL A 138 19.38 -62.28 12.39
CA VAL A 138 20.50 -62.88 11.66
C VAL A 138 21.80 -62.76 12.48
N MET A 139 22.08 -61.58 13.07
CA MET A 139 23.22 -61.42 13.97
C MET A 139 23.15 -62.32 15.21
N VAL A 140 21.97 -62.50 15.80
CA VAL A 140 21.78 -63.42 16.95
C VAL A 140 21.97 -64.88 16.54
N ALA A 141 21.46 -65.29 15.38
CA ALA A 141 21.64 -66.64 14.86
C ALA A 141 23.12 -66.98 14.61
N PHE A 142 23.89 -66.03 14.04
CA PHE A 142 25.33 -66.21 13.83
C PHE A 142 26.14 -66.21 15.11
N LEU A 143 25.66 -65.53 16.14
CA LEU A 143 26.27 -65.56 17.46
C LEU A 143 26.25 -66.96 18.10
N VAL A 144 25.13 -67.66 17.92
CA VAL A 144 24.89 -69.00 18.48
C VAL A 144 25.55 -70.08 17.62
N LEU A 145 25.69 -69.85 16.32
CA LEU A 145 26.33 -70.74 15.35
C LEU A 145 27.80 -70.32 15.13
N SER A 146 28.63 -70.57 16.14
CA SER A 146 30.05 -70.17 16.20
C SER A 146 30.96 -70.47 14.97
N PRO A 147 30.70 -71.40 14.03
CA PRO A 147 31.56 -71.59 12.86
C PRO A 147 31.18 -70.77 11.62
N LEU A 148 30.03 -70.07 11.59
CA LEU A 148 29.55 -69.37 10.38
C LEU A 148 29.88 -67.87 10.32
N GLY A 149 30.48 -67.30 11.37
CA GLY A 149 30.87 -65.89 11.42
C GLY A 149 31.93 -65.49 10.38
N ASP A 150 32.79 -66.42 9.98
CA ASP A 150 33.81 -66.20 8.95
C ASP A 150 33.23 -66.15 7.52
N LEU A 151 32.14 -66.89 7.25
CA LEU A 151 31.54 -66.98 5.90
C LEU A 151 30.84 -65.67 5.47
N LEU A 152 30.47 -64.81 6.42
CA LEU A 152 29.75 -63.55 6.16
C LEU A 152 30.60 -62.29 6.34
N GLY A 153 31.91 -62.43 6.48
CA GLY A 153 32.81 -61.28 6.43
C GLY A 153 32.53 -60.28 7.55
N ILE A 154 32.38 -60.75 8.79
CA ILE A 154 32.34 -59.88 9.98
C ILE A 154 33.52 -58.91 9.96
N HIS A 155 34.68 -59.38 9.49
CA HIS A 155 35.84 -58.54 9.19
C HIS A 155 35.53 -57.40 8.20
N HIS A 156 34.92 -57.70 7.06
CA HIS A 156 34.50 -56.71 6.05
C HIS A 156 33.41 -55.77 6.55
N PHE A 157 32.53 -56.21 7.44
CA PHE A 157 31.55 -55.33 8.08
C PHE A 157 32.24 -54.32 9.02
N TYR A 158 33.21 -54.76 9.82
CA TYR A 158 34.01 -53.86 10.65
C TYR A 158 34.90 -52.93 9.81
N GLU A 159 35.50 -53.41 8.72
CA GLU A 159 36.23 -52.58 7.76
C GLU A 159 35.33 -51.54 7.10
N TRP A 160 34.12 -51.92 6.70
CA TRP A 160 33.13 -51.02 6.11
C TRP A 160 32.65 -49.98 7.12
N ILE A 161 32.33 -50.38 8.36
CA ILE A 161 32.03 -49.43 9.44
C ILE A 161 33.19 -48.46 9.64
N ASN A 162 34.42 -48.96 9.68
CA ASN A 162 35.62 -48.14 9.90
C ASN A 162 35.88 -47.19 8.70
N TYR A 163 35.62 -47.65 7.47
CA TYR A 163 35.67 -46.83 6.27
C TYR A 163 34.64 -45.71 6.33
N VAL A 164 33.38 -46.01 6.66
CA VAL A 164 32.31 -45.01 6.78
C VAL A 164 32.56 -44.06 7.96
N LEU A 165 33.17 -44.52 9.05
CA LEU A 165 33.60 -43.67 10.16
C LEU A 165 34.73 -42.70 9.78
N LYS A 166 35.65 -43.14 8.90
CA LYS A 166 36.75 -42.32 8.38
C LYS A 166 36.31 -41.33 7.29
N THR A 167 35.34 -41.70 6.45
CA THR A 167 34.88 -40.88 5.32
C THR A 167 33.63 -40.05 5.61
N GLY A 168 32.87 -40.36 6.66
CA GLY A 168 31.63 -39.68 7.01
C GLY A 168 31.86 -38.39 7.82
N HIS A 169 31.78 -37.23 7.18
CA HIS A 169 31.72 -35.91 7.84
C HIS A 169 30.30 -35.49 8.30
N SER A 170 29.35 -36.42 8.38
CA SER A 170 27.92 -36.11 8.60
C SER A 170 27.30 -36.88 9.78
N ILE A 171 26.04 -36.56 10.11
CA ILE A 171 25.16 -37.20 11.12
C ILE A 171 25.18 -38.74 11.03
N TRP A 172 25.42 -39.26 9.83
CA TRP A 172 25.63 -40.69 9.55
C TRP A 172 26.73 -41.35 10.39
N ARG A 173 27.81 -40.63 10.74
CA ARG A 173 28.88 -41.16 11.60
C ARG A 173 28.38 -41.47 13.01
N TYR A 174 27.53 -40.61 13.57
CA TYR A 174 26.96 -40.80 14.91
C TYR A 174 25.91 -41.92 14.91
N LEU A 175 25.08 -42.00 13.88
CA LEU A 175 24.10 -43.09 13.72
C LEU A 175 24.76 -44.47 13.63
N ILE A 176 25.85 -44.59 12.86
CA ILE A 176 26.59 -45.85 12.71
C ILE A 176 27.32 -46.25 13.99
N LEU A 177 27.85 -45.28 14.74
CA LEU A 177 28.51 -45.53 16.01
C LEU A 177 27.52 -46.02 17.08
N ILE A 178 26.30 -45.48 17.10
CA ILE A 178 25.21 -46.00 17.94
C ILE A 178 24.89 -47.44 17.53
N PHE A 179 24.77 -47.71 16.23
CA PHE A 179 24.48 -49.06 15.72
C PHE A 179 25.59 -50.08 16.06
N TYR A 180 26.85 -49.64 16.09
CA TYR A 180 28.00 -50.45 16.52
C TYR A 180 27.91 -50.85 18.00
N LEU A 181 27.38 -50.00 18.88
CA LEU A 181 27.26 -50.30 20.31
C LEU A 181 26.14 -51.30 20.65
N VAL A 182 25.08 -51.35 19.82
CA VAL A 182 23.88 -52.15 20.09
C VAL A 182 24.18 -53.64 20.34
N PRO A 183 25.00 -54.33 19.53
CA PRO A 183 25.34 -55.74 19.76
C PRO A 183 26.04 -55.99 21.11
N TYR A 184 26.91 -55.07 21.54
CA TYR A 184 27.63 -55.20 22.83
C TYR A 184 26.69 -55.00 24.02
N ILE A 185 25.75 -54.04 23.92
CA ILE A 185 24.73 -53.82 24.95
C ILE A 185 23.81 -55.06 25.07
N LEU A 186 23.40 -55.63 23.94
CA LEU A 186 22.59 -56.85 23.91
C LEU A 186 23.34 -58.05 24.51
N PHE A 187 24.64 -58.19 24.23
CA PHE A 187 25.47 -59.21 24.85
C PHE A 187 25.61 -59.03 26.36
N GLY A 188 25.85 -57.80 26.81
CA GLY A 188 25.93 -57.50 28.24
C GLY A 188 24.63 -57.83 28.97
N MET A 189 23.49 -57.50 28.37
CA MET A 189 22.16 -57.88 28.88
C MET A 189 21.98 -59.41 28.91
N LEU A 190 22.41 -60.13 27.88
CA LEU A 190 22.28 -61.58 27.81
C LEU A 190 23.14 -62.29 28.87
N ILE A 191 24.40 -61.86 29.05
CA ILE A 191 25.28 -62.34 30.12
C ILE A 191 24.69 -62.01 31.51
N TYR A 192 24.14 -60.80 31.68
CA TYR A 192 23.47 -60.40 32.92
C TYR A 192 22.26 -61.29 33.26
N ILE A 193 21.43 -61.62 32.27
CA ILE A 193 20.29 -62.52 32.44
C ILE A 193 20.76 -63.93 32.84
N ILE A 194 21.81 -64.46 32.21
CA ILE A 194 22.37 -65.78 32.55
C ILE A 194 22.95 -65.79 33.96
N LEU A 195 23.74 -64.78 34.33
CA LEU A 195 24.30 -64.64 35.69
C LEU A 195 23.21 -64.51 36.75
N ARG A 196 22.15 -63.75 36.45
CA ARG A 196 20.99 -63.60 37.34
C ARG A 196 20.21 -64.90 37.49
N ALA A 197 20.05 -65.67 36.41
CA ALA A 197 19.41 -66.98 36.44
C ALA A 197 20.25 -67.99 37.25
N TYR A 198 21.57 -67.96 37.12
CA TYR A 198 22.47 -68.82 37.89
C TYR A 198 22.52 -68.47 39.38
N LYS A 199 22.35 -67.20 39.74
CA LYS A 199 22.24 -66.73 41.13
C LYS A 199 20.86 -67.02 41.78
N SER A 200 19.89 -67.47 40.97
CA SER A 200 18.52 -67.81 41.39
C SER A 200 18.32 -69.32 41.60
N ILE A 201 19.35 -70.13 41.35
CA ILE A 201 19.46 -71.55 41.70
C ILE A 201 20.33 -71.63 42.95
#